data_AF-A0A455UHQ6-F1
#
_entry.id   AF-A0A455UHQ6-F1
#
_cell.length_a   1.000
_cell.length_b   1.000
_cell.length_c   1.000
_cell.angle_alpha   90.00
_cell.angle_beta   90.00
_cell.angle_gamma   90.00
#
_symmetry.space_group_name_H-M   'P 1'
#
loop_
_entity.id
_entity.type
_entity.pdbx_description
1 polymer ?
#
loop_
_entity_poly.entity_id
_entity_poly.type
_entity_poly.pdbx_seq_one_letter_code
_entity_poly.pdbx_strand_id
1 'polypeptide(L)'
;MHIRIINPNTTASMTAAMGQAAQQQAGPGTTVSASQPDAGPVSIESHFDEAISAVGVAEEVLKGEREGGIDAYVVACFGDRACSLPANSPAHP
;
A
#
# COMPACT_ATOMS: atom_id res chain seq x y z
N MET A 1 -15.70 3.51 10.88
CA MET A 1 -14.54 2.69 10.51
C MET A 1 -13.71 3.46 9.51
N HIS A 2 -12.40 3.56 9.71
CA HIS A 2 -11.48 4.24 8.81
C HIS A 2 -10.53 3.23 8.17
N ILE A 3 -10.58 3.14 6.84
CA ILE A 3 -9.67 2.31 6.04
C ILE A 3 -8.61 3.20 5.39
N ARG A 4 -7.34 2.82 5.54
CA ARG A 4 -6.20 3.44 4.83
C ARG A 4 -5.79 2.56 3.65
N ILE A 5 -5.91 3.09 2.45
CA ILE A 5 -5.37 2.48 1.23
C ILE A 5 -3.91 2.94 1.09
N ILE A 6 -2.96 2.02 1.02
CA ILE A 6 -1.54 2.30 0.83
C ILE A 6 -1.17 1.89 -0.58
N ASN A 7 -0.77 2.86 -1.41
CA ASN A 7 -0.06 2.61 -2.65
C ASN A 7 1.40 2.26 -2.31
N PRO A 8 1.92 1.09 -2.70
CA PRO A 8 3.30 0.68 -2.40
C PRO A 8 4.38 1.41 -3.21
N ASN A 9 4.00 2.19 -4.24
CA ASN A 9 4.91 3.01 -5.02
C ASN A 9 4.73 4.51 -4.71
N THR A 10 5.62 5.35 -5.22
CA THR A 10 5.65 6.79 -4.89
C THR A 10 4.77 7.67 -5.80
N THR A 11 3.96 7.07 -6.68
CA THR A 11 3.20 7.80 -7.70
C THR A 11 1.92 8.44 -7.14
N ALA A 12 1.99 9.74 -6.83
CA ALA A 12 0.90 10.51 -6.24
C ALA A 12 -0.41 10.50 -7.04
N SER A 13 -0.35 10.57 -8.38
CA SER A 13 -1.54 10.53 -9.22
C SER A 13 -2.27 9.19 -9.12
N MET A 14 -1.52 8.09 -8.97
CA MET A 14 -2.09 6.76 -8.78
C MET A 14 -2.76 6.63 -7.41
N THR A 15 -2.11 7.11 -6.35
CA THR A 15 -2.67 7.17 -4.99
C THR A 15 -3.96 7.98 -4.95
N ALA A 16 -4.00 9.13 -5.62
CA ALA A 16 -5.20 9.94 -5.74
C ALA A 16 -6.32 9.17 -6.46
N ALA A 17 -6.03 8.51 -7.58
CA ALA A 17 -7.00 7.71 -8.32
C ALA A 17 -7.57 6.55 -7.48
N MET A 18 -6.70 5.82 -6.76
CA MET A 18 -7.11 4.75 -5.84
C MET A 18 -7.99 5.27 -4.71
N GLY A 19 -7.62 6.41 -4.10
CA GLY A 19 -8.41 7.04 -3.05
C GLY A 19 -9.80 7.46 -3.54
N GLN A 20 -9.88 8.07 -4.73
CA GLN A 20 -11.16 8.46 -5.33
C GLN A 20 -12.04 7.24 -5.63
N ALA A 21 -11.47 6.18 -6.21
CA ALA A 21 -12.20 4.94 -6.48
C ALA A 21 -12.72 4.29 -5.18
N ALA A 22 -11.89 4.20 -4.14
CA ALA A 22 -12.29 3.60 -2.87
C ALA A 22 -13.35 4.42 -2.13
N GLN A 23 -13.26 5.76 -2.19
CA GLN A 23 -14.26 6.65 -1.59
C GLN A 23 -15.65 6.47 -2.21
N GLN A 24 -15.73 6.28 -3.53
CA GLN A 24 -17.01 6.07 -4.21
C GLN A 24 -17.71 4.78 -3.77
N GLN A 25 -16.94 3.77 -3.34
CA GLN A 25 -17.47 2.46 -2.95
C GLN A 25 -17.58 2.28 -1.42
N ALA A 26 -17.20 3.29 -0.64
CA ALA A 26 -17.24 3.23 0.81
C ALA A 26 -18.69 3.11 1.32
N GLY A 27 -18.94 2.10 2.16
CA GLY A 27 -20.25 1.91 2.80
C GLY A 27 -20.55 2.98 3.86
N PRO A 28 -21.83 3.12 4.27
CA PRO A 28 -22.20 4.04 5.33
C PRO A 28 -21.36 3.86 6.60
N GLY A 29 -20.86 4.96 7.18
CA GLY A 29 -20.00 4.93 8.36
C GLY A 29 -18.55 4.49 8.12
N THR A 30 -18.16 4.30 6.86
CA THR A 30 -16.77 4.03 6.47
C THR A 30 -16.13 5.29 5.88
N THR A 31 -14.99 5.69 6.43
CA THR A 31 -14.12 6.73 5.85
C THR A 31 -12.93 6.06 5.18
N VAL A 32 -12.44 6.66 4.09
CA VAL A 32 -11.29 6.15 3.34
C VAL A 32 -10.28 7.27 3.13
N SER A 33 -9.02 6.96 3.43
CA SER A 33 -7.86 7.79 3.08
C SER A 33 -6.88 6.99 2.23
N ALA A 34 -6.13 7.64 1.36
CA ALA A 34 -5.06 7.01 0.59
C ALA A 34 -3.71 7.63 0.95
N SER A 35 -2.66 6.82 1.03
CA SER A 35 -1.29 7.27 1.24
C SER A 35 -0.29 6.44 0.45
N GLN A 36 0.97 6.88 0.46
CA GLN A 36 2.07 6.28 -0.27
C GLN A 36 3.39 6.65 0.43
N PRO A 37 4.46 5.85 0.28
CA PRO A 37 5.77 6.18 0.82
C PRO A 37 6.36 7.46 0.20
N ASP A 38 7.20 8.17 0.97
CA ASP A 38 7.95 9.34 0.48
C ASP A 38 9.12 8.95 -0.43
N ALA A 39 9.62 7.72 -0.31
CA ALA A 39 10.73 7.18 -1.08
C ALA A 39 10.47 5.73 -1.50
N GLY A 40 11.06 5.32 -2.62
CA GLY A 40 10.87 4.00 -3.20
C GLY A 40 10.67 4.07 -4.72
N PRO A 41 10.32 2.94 -5.35
CA PRO A 41 10.10 2.90 -6.79
C PRO A 41 8.86 3.69 -7.19
N VAL A 42 8.89 4.27 -8.40
CA VAL A 42 7.72 4.93 -9.03
C VAL A 42 6.76 3.87 -9.59
N SER A 43 7.28 2.72 -10.02
CA SER A 43 6.56 1.55 -10.52
C SER A 43 7.24 0.28 -10.02
N ILE A 44 6.49 -0.78 -9.73
CA ILE A 44 7.02 -2.04 -9.18
C ILE A 44 7.07 -3.06 -10.32
N GLU A 45 8.27 -3.33 -10.85
CA GLU A 45 8.44 -4.14 -12.06
C GLU A 45 9.46 -5.28 -11.88
N SER A 46 10.06 -5.37 -10.70
CA SER A 46 11.02 -6.40 -10.33
C SER A 46 10.87 -6.87 -8.89
N HIS A 47 11.48 -8.00 -8.56
CA HIS A 47 11.58 -8.49 -7.17
C HIS A 47 12.31 -7.52 -6.24
N PHE A 48 13.26 -6.77 -6.78
CA PHE A 48 13.97 -5.75 -6.02
C PHE A 48 13.04 -4.60 -5.67
N ASP A 49 12.27 -4.09 -6.65
CA ASP A 49 11.29 -3.02 -6.41
C ASP A 49 10.26 -3.46 -5.36
N GLU A 50 9.81 -4.71 -5.44
CA GLU A 50 8.86 -5.30 -4.50
C GLU A 50 9.40 -5.30 -3.06
N ALA A 51 10.66 -5.69 -2.86
CA ALA A 51 11.32 -5.69 -1.55
C ALA A 51 11.45 -4.28 -0.96
N ILE A 52 11.79 -3.29 -1.80
CA ILE A 52 11.85 -1.88 -1.37
C ILE A 52 10.46 -1.34 -1.05
N SER A 53 9.46 -1.64 -1.88
CA SER A 53 8.08 -1.25 -1.64
C SER A 53 7.50 -1.84 -0.36
N ALA A 54 7.86 -3.07 0.02
CA ALA A 54 7.44 -3.66 1.28
C ALA A 54 7.91 -2.84 2.50
N VAL A 55 9.13 -2.29 2.45
CA VAL A 55 9.64 -1.38 3.50
C VAL A 55 8.80 -0.10 3.55
N GLY A 56 8.56 0.53 2.39
CA GLY A 56 7.74 1.75 2.33
C GLY A 56 6.30 1.54 2.86
N VAL A 57 5.68 0.40 2.53
CA VAL A 57 4.37 0.03 3.07
C VAL A 57 4.40 -0.09 4.59
N ALA A 58 5.42 -0.77 5.15
CA ALA A 58 5.56 -0.91 6.59
C ALA A 58 5.72 0.45 7.29
N GLU A 59 6.49 1.38 6.70
CA GLU A 59 6.63 2.74 7.20
C GLU A 59 5.30 3.51 7.21
N GLU A 60 4.50 3.37 6.15
CA GLU A 60 3.17 4.00 6.06
C GLU A 60 2.17 3.42 7.06
N VAL A 61 2.22 2.10 7.33
CA VAL A 61 1.46 1.48 8.42
C VAL A 61 1.87 2.09 9.76
N LEU A 62 3.17 2.08 10.07
CA LEU A 62 3.70 2.64 11.33
C LEU A 62 3.38 4.12 11.51
N LYS A 63 3.35 4.89 10.42
CA LYS A 63 2.89 6.29 10.42
C LYS A 63 1.41 6.37 10.77
N GLY A 64 0.57 5.57 10.13
CA GLY A 64 -0.86 5.51 10.44
C GLY A 64 -1.17 5.08 11.87
N GLU A 65 -0.42 4.12 12.41
CA GLU A 65 -0.58 3.66 13.80
C GLU A 65 -0.23 4.76 14.80
N ARG A 66 0.78 5.59 14.48
CA ARG A 66 1.16 6.77 15.27
C ARG A 66 0.14 7.91 15.18
N GLU A 67 -0.44 8.13 14.00
CA GLU A 67 -1.53 9.10 13.81
C GLU A 67 -2.79 8.69 14.59
N GLY A 68 -3.06 7.38 14.67
CA GLY A 68 -4.21 6.79 15.34
C GLY A 68 -5.51 6.94 14.55
N GLY A 69 -6.51 6.14 14.93
CA GLY A 69 -7.85 6.22 14.34
C GLY A 69 -8.02 5.50 13.00
N ILE A 70 -7.04 4.69 12.58
CA ILE A 70 -7.16 3.78 11.44
C ILE A 70 -7.57 2.41 11.95
N ASP A 71 -8.65 1.87 11.40
CA ASP A 71 -9.18 0.56 11.80
C ASP A 71 -8.65 -0.57 10.90
N ALA A 72 -8.27 -0.25 9.66
CA ALA A 72 -7.77 -1.22 8.70
C ALA A 72 -6.85 -0.59 7.64
N TYR A 73 -5.93 -1.41 7.12
CA TYR A 73 -5.04 -1.04 6.02
C TYR A 73 -5.26 -1.97 4.83
N VAL A 74 -5.24 -1.40 3.63
CA VAL A 74 -5.29 -2.11 2.36
C VAL A 74 -4.04 -1.74 1.57
N VAL A 75 -3.21 -2.72 1.24
CA VAL A 75 -2.09 -2.52 0.32
C VAL A 75 -2.63 -2.66 -1.10
N ALA A 76 -2.48 -1.63 -1.94
CA ALA A 76 -3.10 -1.56 -3.24
C ALA A 76 -2.12 -1.91 -4.37
N CYS A 77 -1.64 -3.15 -4.40
CA CYS A 77 -0.78 -3.67 -5.48
C CYS A 77 -1.46 -4.84 -6.20
N PHE A 78 -1.53 -4.83 -7.54
CA PHE A 78 -1.88 -6.05 -8.25
C PHE A 78 -0.69 -7.01 -8.20
N GLY A 79 -0.83 -8.06 -7.37
CA GLY A 79 0.22 -9.03 -7.10
C GLY A 79 0.84 -8.96 -5.71
N ASP A 80 0.14 -8.42 -4.69
CA ASP A 80 0.45 -8.32 -3.23
C ASP A 80 1.41 -9.38 -2.61
N ARG A 81 2.62 -9.49 -3.14
CA ARG A 81 3.66 -10.38 -2.64
C ARG A 81 4.53 -9.72 -1.59
N ALA A 82 4.39 -8.40 -1.37
CA ALA A 82 4.94 -7.73 -0.19
C ALA A 82 4.45 -8.37 1.13
N CYS A 83 3.24 -8.95 1.13
CA CYS A 83 2.73 -9.72 2.27
C CYS A 83 3.31 -11.17 2.32
N SER A 84 3.80 -11.67 1.19
CA SER A 84 4.49 -12.95 1.05
C SER A 84 5.99 -12.73 0.84
N LEU A 85 6.67 -12.09 1.81
CA LEU A 85 8.14 -12.13 1.85
C LEU A 85 8.58 -13.58 1.56
N PRO A 86 9.45 -13.82 0.58
CA PRO A 86 9.80 -15.17 0.19
C PRO A 86 10.50 -15.86 1.36
N ALA A 87 9.80 -16.78 2.02
CA ALA A 87 10.46 -17.91 2.65
C ALA A 87 11.08 -18.74 1.52
N ASN A 88 12.29 -18.36 1.09
CA ASN A 88 13.20 -19.18 0.27
C ASN A 88 12.49 -20.04 -0.79
N SER A 89 11.87 -19.43 -1.80
CA SER A 89 11.42 -20.17 -2.99
C SER A 89 12.41 -19.93 -4.12
N PRO A 90 13.03 -20.97 -4.70
CA PRO A 90 14.00 -20.81 -5.76
C PRO A 90 13.32 -20.22 -6.99
N ALA A 91 13.92 -19.16 -7.54
CA ALA A 91 13.53 -18.63 -8.84
C ALA A 91 13.57 -19.78 -9.87
N HIS A 92 12.43 -20.12 -10.46
CA HIS A 92 12.38 -21.03 -11.59
C HIS A 92 12.85 -20.30 -12.87
N PRO A 93 13.50 -21.03 -13.80
CA PRO A 93 14.34 -20.47 -14.87
C PRO A 93 13.56 -19.76 -15.98
#